data_AF-A0A286GF34-F1
#
_entry.id   AF-A0A286GF34-F1
#
_cell.length_a   1.000
_cell.length_b   1.000
_cell.length_c   1.000
_cell.angle_alpha   90.00
_cell.angle_beta   90.00
_cell.angle_gamma   90.00
#
_symmetry.space_group_name_H-M   'P 1'
#
loop_
_entity.id
_entity.type
_entity.pdbx_description
1 polymer ?
#
loop_
_entity_poly.entity_id
_entity_poly.type
_entity_poly.pdbx_seq_one_letter_code
_entity_poly.pdbx_strand_id
1 'polypeptide(L)'
;MAAVPSPEGLAEERGCPLSMNRRLLTAFLDHLQVEASGGPDDGCFDMLRLRRLAESFLADTRVATPAPADCLRLHDTILWEDRRFRTFERLLTRRFSHLFPKRFGDDGTASGAAPLSRRLIPGFMTALTMMVGVETMERCSRTAATMLARHREERLGLVEWSDLAASDDARALVAEVLVACARHFRPYARRRDWLCLVINNHLTAPLREDRDPAWRCTPEAVDAMLRALYEPFRLALASDGGLGLRERFTEADMAAVQDLLADVGHPAMQPA
;
A
#
# COMPACT_ATOMS: atom_id res chain seq x y z
N MET A 1 -43.67 -11.31 28.15
CA MET A 1 -42.31 -11.89 28.05
C MET A 1 -42.17 -12.48 26.67
N ALA A 2 -41.58 -11.73 25.73
CA ALA A 2 -41.26 -12.25 24.40
C ALA A 2 -39.85 -12.82 24.44
N ALA A 3 -39.69 -14.06 24.00
CA ALA A 3 -38.43 -14.78 23.96
C ALA A 3 -37.45 -14.10 22.98
N VAL A 4 -36.22 -13.89 23.43
CA VAL A 4 -35.10 -13.42 22.61
C VAL A 4 -34.66 -14.59 21.72
N PRO A 5 -34.58 -14.43 20.38
CA PRO A 5 -34.08 -15.49 19.51
C PRO A 5 -32.55 -15.63 19.68
N SER A 6 -32.07 -16.88 19.73
CA SER A 6 -30.66 -17.25 19.85
C SER A 6 -29.80 -16.68 18.71
N PRO A 7 -28.51 -16.34 18.98
CA PRO A 7 -27.64 -15.63 18.05
C PRO A 7 -27.11 -16.48 16.88
N GLU A 8 -27.43 -17.78 16.82
CA GLU A 8 -26.93 -18.70 15.79
C GLU A 8 -27.72 -18.65 14.47
N GLY A 9 -28.86 -17.94 14.42
CA GLY A 9 -29.75 -17.91 13.25
C GLY A 9 -29.62 -16.72 12.30
N LEU A 10 -28.63 -15.82 12.48
CA LEU A 10 -28.51 -14.59 11.68
C LEU A 10 -27.28 -14.55 10.74
N ALA A 11 -26.49 -15.64 10.69
CA ALA A 11 -25.31 -15.74 9.84
C ALA A 11 -25.57 -16.49 8.51
N GLU A 12 -26.75 -17.08 8.33
CA GLU A 12 -27.14 -17.70 7.06
C GLU A 12 -27.82 -16.66 6.14
N GLU A 13 -27.37 -16.66 4.87
CA GLU A 13 -28.06 -16.10 3.70
C GLU A 13 -27.98 -14.60 3.38
N ARG A 14 -26.78 -13.99 3.42
CA ARG A 14 -26.40 -13.00 2.38
C ARG A 14 -25.00 -13.28 1.87
N GLY A 15 -24.93 -13.90 0.69
CA GLY A 15 -23.73 -14.50 0.10
C GLY A 15 -22.54 -13.56 -0.04
N CYS A 16 -21.51 -13.79 0.77
CA CYS A 16 -20.18 -13.18 0.63
C CYS A 16 -19.41 -13.84 -0.54
N PRO A 17 -18.76 -13.09 -1.46
CA PRO A 17 -18.01 -13.65 -2.60
C PRO A 17 -16.84 -14.57 -2.22
N LEU A 18 -16.23 -14.40 -1.04
CA LEU A 18 -15.19 -15.34 -0.55
C LEU A 18 -15.78 -16.72 -0.24
N SER A 19 -17.02 -16.74 0.26
CA SER A 19 -17.78 -17.98 0.41
C SER A 19 -18.27 -18.52 -0.94
N MET A 20 -18.35 -17.68 -1.98
CA MET A 20 -18.71 -18.10 -3.35
C MET A 20 -17.53 -18.80 -4.03
N ASN A 21 -16.31 -18.26 -3.97
CA ASN A 21 -15.12 -18.95 -4.51
C ASN A 21 -14.87 -20.27 -3.79
N ARG A 22 -15.00 -20.29 -2.46
CA ARG A 22 -14.91 -21.53 -1.68
C ARG A 22 -16.01 -22.52 -2.08
N ARG A 23 -17.26 -22.07 -2.23
CA ARG A 23 -18.37 -22.93 -2.68
C ARG A 23 -18.19 -23.45 -4.10
N LEU A 24 -17.68 -22.63 -5.02
CA LEU A 24 -17.39 -23.03 -6.40
C LEU A 24 -16.28 -24.07 -6.45
N LEU A 25 -15.20 -23.87 -5.68
CA LEU A 25 -14.12 -24.84 -5.58
C LEU A 25 -14.58 -26.14 -4.91
N THR A 26 -15.37 -26.06 -3.83
CA THR A 26 -15.94 -27.25 -3.18
C THR A 26 -16.89 -27.99 -4.11
N ALA A 27 -17.80 -27.30 -4.80
CA ALA A 27 -18.72 -27.91 -5.76
C ALA A 27 -17.98 -28.55 -6.96
N PHE A 28 -16.89 -27.93 -7.42
CA PHE A 28 -16.06 -28.54 -8.46
C PHE A 28 -15.31 -29.78 -7.96
N LEU A 29 -14.79 -29.75 -6.72
CA LEU A 29 -14.16 -30.92 -6.10
C LEU A 29 -15.15 -32.07 -5.90
N ASP A 30 -16.38 -31.78 -5.47
CA ASP A 30 -17.45 -32.77 -5.34
C ASP A 30 -17.82 -33.36 -6.71
N HIS A 31 -17.87 -32.52 -7.75
CA HIS A 31 -18.10 -32.98 -9.12
C HIS A 31 -16.97 -33.89 -9.63
N LEU A 32 -15.71 -33.54 -9.37
CA LEU A 32 -14.56 -34.39 -9.67
C LEU A 32 -14.61 -35.73 -8.91
N GLN A 33 -15.07 -35.74 -7.66
CA GLN A 33 -15.20 -36.97 -6.88
C GLN A 33 -16.28 -37.90 -7.41
N VAL A 34 -17.41 -37.37 -7.86
CA VAL A 34 -18.48 -38.14 -8.51
C VAL A 34 -17.98 -38.74 -9.83
N GLU A 35 -17.30 -37.96 -10.66
CA GLU A 35 -16.73 -38.40 -11.94
C GLU A 35 -15.59 -39.43 -11.76
N ALA A 36 -14.80 -39.30 -10.68
CA ALA A 36 -13.76 -40.27 -10.33
C ALA A 36 -14.35 -41.62 -9.90
N SER A 37 -15.52 -41.60 -9.27
CA SER A 37 -16.19 -42.79 -8.72
C SER A 37 -17.09 -43.51 -9.72
N GLY A 38 -17.53 -42.81 -10.78
CA GLY A 38 -18.42 -43.35 -11.82
C GLY A 38 -17.76 -43.70 -13.15
N GLY A 39 -16.47 -43.40 -13.32
CA GLY A 39 -15.72 -43.63 -14.56
C GLY A 39 -15.09 -45.03 -14.68
N PRO A 40 -14.82 -45.51 -15.90
CA PRO A 40 -14.11 -46.78 -16.14
C PRO A 40 -12.61 -46.72 -15.85
N ASP A 41 -12.06 -45.52 -15.66
CA ASP A 41 -10.66 -45.28 -15.30
C ASP A 41 -10.59 -45.01 -13.80
N ASP A 42 -9.94 -45.90 -13.07
CA ASP A 42 -9.80 -46.06 -11.60
C ASP A 42 -9.35 -44.78 -10.86
N GLY A 43 -10.16 -43.71 -10.90
CA GLY A 43 -9.86 -42.39 -10.34
C GLY A 43 -8.73 -41.62 -11.05
N CYS A 44 -8.22 -42.10 -12.18
CA CYS A 44 -7.16 -41.43 -12.94
C CYS A 44 -7.74 -40.40 -13.91
N PHE A 45 -7.33 -39.13 -13.77
CA PHE A 45 -7.63 -38.10 -14.76
C PHE A 45 -6.37 -37.68 -15.51
N ASP A 46 -6.41 -37.72 -16.83
CA ASP A 46 -5.43 -37.02 -17.65
C ASP A 46 -5.74 -35.51 -17.70
N MET A 47 -4.74 -34.72 -18.10
CA MET A 47 -4.84 -33.26 -18.18
C MET A 47 -5.92 -32.79 -19.17
N LEU A 48 -6.21 -33.55 -20.22
CA LEU A 48 -7.21 -33.20 -21.23
C LEU A 48 -8.64 -33.45 -20.72
N ARG A 49 -8.83 -34.46 -19.88
CA ARG A 49 -10.08 -34.80 -19.21
C ARG A 49 -10.38 -33.80 -18.10
N LEU A 50 -9.40 -33.48 -17.25
CA LEU A 50 -9.55 -32.43 -16.23
C LEU A 50 -9.97 -31.10 -16.83
N ARG A 51 -9.33 -30.71 -17.94
CA ARG A 51 -9.65 -29.46 -18.62
C ARG A 51 -11.07 -29.44 -19.18
N ARG A 52 -11.51 -30.52 -19.83
CA ARG A 52 -12.89 -30.64 -20.34
C ARG A 52 -13.92 -30.62 -19.21
N LEU A 53 -13.64 -31.28 -18.08
CA LEU A 53 -14.52 -31.27 -16.91
C LEU A 53 -14.63 -29.87 -16.30
N ALA A 54 -13.51 -29.15 -16.18
CA ALA A 54 -13.51 -27.77 -15.71
C ALA A 54 -14.30 -26.84 -16.65
N GLU A 55 -14.10 -26.96 -17.95
CA GLU A 55 -14.81 -26.16 -18.96
C GLU A 55 -16.32 -26.45 -18.95
N SER A 56 -16.72 -27.73 -18.82
CA SER A 56 -18.14 -28.12 -18.69
C SER A 56 -18.76 -27.60 -17.41
N PHE A 57 -18.07 -27.77 -16.27
CA PHE A 57 -18.55 -27.29 -14.98
C PHE A 57 -18.75 -25.77 -14.99
N LEU A 58 -17.83 -25.01 -15.59
CA LEU A 58 -17.94 -23.56 -15.71
C LEU A 58 -19.07 -23.13 -16.67
N ALA A 59 -19.35 -23.91 -17.72
CA ALA A 59 -20.45 -23.65 -18.64
C ALA A 59 -21.83 -23.89 -18.00
N ASP A 60 -21.95 -24.95 -17.18
CA ASP A 60 -23.19 -25.29 -16.47
C ASP A 60 -23.43 -24.43 -15.22
N THR A 61 -22.35 -23.92 -14.64
CA THR A 61 -22.43 -22.95 -13.54
C THR A 61 -22.87 -21.61 -14.11
N ARG A 62 -24.18 -21.35 -14.16
CA ARG A 62 -24.73 -20.02 -14.44
C ARG A 62 -24.01 -18.99 -13.58
N VAL A 63 -23.24 -18.09 -14.22
CA VAL A 63 -22.55 -16.97 -13.56
C VAL A 63 -23.57 -16.24 -12.69
N ALA A 64 -23.50 -16.46 -11.38
CA ALA A 64 -24.34 -15.79 -10.41
C ALA A 64 -24.13 -14.28 -10.55
N THR A 65 -25.24 -13.56 -10.52
CA THR A 65 -25.40 -12.09 -10.51
C THR A 65 -24.20 -11.28 -10.04
N PRO A 66 -23.94 -10.09 -10.62
CA PRO A 66 -22.87 -9.19 -10.15
C PRO A 66 -22.96 -9.00 -8.63
N ALA A 67 -21.81 -9.07 -7.97
CA ALA A 67 -21.74 -9.00 -6.51
C ALA A 67 -22.47 -7.74 -5.99
N PRO A 68 -23.29 -7.84 -4.93
CA PRO A 68 -23.99 -6.69 -4.37
C PRO A 68 -23.02 -5.54 -4.06
N ALA A 69 -23.43 -4.29 -4.23
CA ALA A 69 -22.55 -3.13 -4.01
C ALA A 69 -21.96 -3.04 -2.60
N ASP A 70 -22.61 -3.67 -1.60
CA ASP A 70 -22.09 -3.82 -0.24
C ASP A 70 -20.95 -4.85 -0.16
N CYS A 71 -20.95 -5.88 -1.00
CA CYS A 71 -19.88 -6.87 -1.12
C CYS A 71 -18.65 -6.31 -1.84
N LEU A 72 -18.83 -5.46 -2.86
CA LEU A 72 -17.73 -4.70 -3.44
C LEU A 72 -17.15 -3.72 -2.44
N ARG A 73 -17.99 -3.03 -1.64
CA ARG A 73 -17.51 -2.19 -0.53
C ARG A 73 -16.78 -2.98 0.55
N LEU A 74 -17.24 -4.19 0.90
CA LEU A 74 -16.55 -5.06 1.86
C LEU A 74 -15.25 -5.63 1.27
N HIS A 75 -15.22 -6.02 0.00
CA HIS A 75 -14.00 -6.42 -0.71
C HIS A 75 -13.01 -5.25 -0.79
N ASP A 76 -13.48 -4.04 -1.13
CA ASP A 76 -12.68 -2.83 -1.10
C ASP A 76 -12.22 -2.50 0.32
N THR A 77 -13.02 -2.80 1.35
CA THR A 77 -12.68 -2.67 2.78
C THR A 77 -11.62 -3.70 3.19
N ILE A 78 -11.70 -4.93 2.69
CA ILE A 78 -10.74 -6.01 2.94
C ILE A 78 -9.45 -5.75 2.16
N LEU A 79 -9.50 -5.28 0.91
CA LEU A 79 -8.34 -4.76 0.18
C LEU A 79 -7.78 -3.49 0.84
N TRP A 80 -8.64 -2.68 1.45
CA TRP A 80 -8.24 -1.56 2.29
C TRP A 80 -7.52 -2.02 3.55
N GLU A 81 -7.97 -3.10 4.17
CA GLU A 81 -7.32 -3.77 5.30
C GLU A 81 -6.05 -4.50 4.86
N ASP A 82 -6.00 -5.01 3.63
CA ASP A 82 -4.82 -5.62 3.04
C ASP A 82 -3.73 -4.56 2.77
N ARG A 83 -4.15 -3.38 2.31
CA ARG A 83 -3.31 -2.16 2.27
C ARG A 83 -2.92 -1.67 3.67
N ARG A 84 -3.65 -2.03 4.74
CA ARG A 84 -3.24 -1.77 6.14
C ARG A 84 -2.17 -2.75 6.64
N PHE A 85 -1.88 -3.86 5.97
CA PHE A 85 -0.73 -4.73 6.31
C PHE A 85 0.62 -4.16 5.85
N ARG A 86 0.62 -3.12 5.01
CA ARG A 86 1.84 -2.41 4.60
C ARG A 86 2.17 -1.28 5.57
N THR A 87 2.37 -1.62 6.84
CA THR A 87 2.56 -0.63 7.92
C THR A 87 3.67 0.36 7.61
N PHE A 88 4.82 -0.14 7.12
CA PHE A 88 5.96 0.73 6.79
C PHE A 88 5.63 1.71 5.65
N GLU A 89 4.99 1.23 4.57
CA GLU A 89 4.57 2.09 3.46
C GLU A 89 3.61 3.19 3.95
N ARG A 90 2.70 2.86 4.88
CA ARG A 90 1.76 3.82 5.45
C ARG A 90 2.46 4.86 6.32
N LEU A 91 3.42 4.45 7.17
CA LEU A 91 4.23 5.37 7.96
C LEU A 91 5.00 6.34 7.06
N LEU A 92 5.52 5.85 5.94
CA LEU A 92 6.28 6.65 4.98
C LEU A 92 5.37 7.62 4.19
N THR A 93 4.30 7.10 3.58
CA THR A 93 3.37 7.88 2.76
C THR A 93 2.59 8.92 3.56
N ARG A 94 2.38 8.71 4.86
CA ARG A 94 1.80 9.71 5.76
C ARG A 94 2.55 11.04 5.76
N ARG A 95 3.88 11.04 5.54
CA ARG A 95 4.69 12.26 5.50
C ARG A 95 4.24 13.24 4.41
N PHE A 96 3.68 12.73 3.32
CA PHE A 96 3.22 13.53 2.19
C PHE A 96 1.76 13.26 1.83
N SER A 97 0.99 12.59 2.68
CA SER A 97 -0.41 12.23 2.37
C SER A 97 -1.32 13.45 2.20
N HIS A 98 -0.96 14.58 2.82
CA HIS A 98 -1.64 15.86 2.66
C HIS A 98 -1.59 16.42 1.22
N LEU A 99 -0.67 15.90 0.38
CA LEU A 99 -0.55 16.24 -1.03
C LEU A 99 -1.44 15.39 -1.94
N PHE A 100 -2.11 14.36 -1.41
CA PHE A 100 -3.08 13.56 -2.16
C PHE A 100 -4.49 14.15 -2.08
N PRO A 101 -5.39 13.85 -3.05
CA PRO A 101 -6.81 14.16 -2.90
C PRO A 101 -7.36 13.54 -1.63
N LYS A 102 -8.22 14.24 -0.88
CA LYS A 102 -8.84 13.70 0.34
C LYS A 102 -9.63 12.42 0.06
N ARG A 103 -9.40 11.37 0.85
CA ARG A 103 -10.28 10.19 0.95
C ARG A 103 -10.70 10.00 2.41
N PHE A 104 -11.64 9.10 2.65
CA PHE A 104 -12.12 8.85 4.01
C PHE A 104 -10.99 8.30 4.89
N GLY A 105 -10.73 8.94 6.04
CA GLY A 105 -9.72 8.49 7.00
C GLY A 105 -8.26 8.84 6.66
N ASP A 106 -8.03 9.85 5.82
CA ASP A 106 -6.69 10.40 5.56
C ASP A 106 -6.62 11.94 5.60
N ASP A 107 -5.38 12.43 5.67
CA ASP A 107 -5.05 13.86 5.78
C ASP A 107 -5.03 14.58 4.42
N GLY A 108 -5.58 13.98 3.35
CA GLY A 108 -5.49 14.53 2.00
C GLY A 108 -6.16 15.89 1.81
N THR A 109 -5.74 16.63 0.78
CA THR A 109 -6.31 17.94 0.45
C THR A 109 -7.72 17.81 -0.13
N ALA A 110 -8.67 18.58 0.44
CA ALA A 110 -10.02 18.66 -0.09
C ALA A 110 -10.07 19.36 -1.46
N SER A 111 -9.07 20.22 -1.73
CA SER A 111 -8.97 21.00 -2.97
C SER A 111 -8.88 20.10 -4.20
N GLY A 112 -9.50 20.54 -5.30
CA GLY A 112 -9.42 19.88 -6.61
C GLY A 112 -8.00 19.84 -7.21
N ALA A 113 -7.07 20.60 -6.65
CA ALA A 113 -5.71 20.77 -7.16
C ALA A 113 -4.65 19.99 -6.35
N ALA A 114 -4.94 18.75 -5.96
CA ALA A 114 -3.94 17.91 -5.29
C ALA A 114 -2.76 17.64 -6.22
N PRO A 115 -1.50 17.97 -5.84
CA PRO A 115 -0.36 17.83 -6.75
C PRO A 115 0.03 16.36 -6.99
N LEU A 116 -0.37 15.44 -6.12
CA LEU A 116 0.00 14.02 -6.21
C LEU A 116 -1.21 13.11 -6.40
N SER A 117 -1.00 11.97 -7.08
CA SER A 117 -1.98 10.87 -7.16
C SER A 117 -1.53 9.67 -6.34
N ARG A 118 -2.45 8.99 -5.62
CA ARG A 118 -2.13 7.76 -4.87
C ARG A 118 -1.63 6.63 -5.77
N ARG A 119 -1.91 6.70 -7.07
CA ARG A 119 -1.39 5.77 -8.07
C ARG A 119 0.14 5.76 -8.14
N LEU A 120 0.82 6.80 -7.63
CA LEU A 120 2.28 6.88 -7.56
C LEU A 120 2.90 5.96 -6.51
N ILE A 121 2.13 5.55 -5.48
CA ILE A 121 2.68 4.86 -4.30
C ILE A 121 3.47 3.61 -4.68
N PRO A 122 2.97 2.70 -5.54
CA PRO A 122 3.74 1.50 -5.90
C PRO A 122 5.07 1.83 -6.58
N GLY A 123 5.08 2.78 -7.53
CA GLY A 123 6.30 3.20 -8.19
C GLY A 123 7.30 3.90 -7.25
N PHE A 124 6.80 4.69 -6.31
CA PHE A 124 7.62 5.26 -5.25
C PHE A 124 8.25 4.16 -4.38
N MET A 125 7.47 3.19 -3.92
CA MET A 125 7.97 2.07 -3.12
C MET A 125 9.01 1.23 -3.90
N THR A 126 8.77 0.98 -5.20
CA THR A 126 9.76 0.33 -6.07
C THR A 126 11.06 1.12 -6.13
N ALA A 127 11.00 2.44 -6.31
CA ALA A 127 12.19 3.29 -6.36
C ALA A 127 12.99 3.25 -5.06
N LEU A 128 12.33 3.26 -3.89
CA LEU A 128 13.01 3.10 -2.61
C LEU A 128 13.71 1.76 -2.50
N THR A 129 13.02 0.68 -2.85
CA THR A 129 13.61 -0.68 -2.89
C THR A 129 14.84 -0.74 -3.81
N MET A 130 14.81 -0.06 -4.96
CA MET A 130 15.97 0.02 -5.86
C MET A 130 17.14 0.80 -5.26
N MET A 131 16.90 1.75 -4.36
CA MET A 131 17.95 2.54 -3.70
C MET A 131 18.54 1.82 -2.49
N VAL A 132 17.70 1.34 -1.57
CA VAL A 132 18.16 0.78 -0.28
C VAL A 132 18.23 -0.75 -0.24
N GLY A 133 17.75 -1.41 -1.29
CA GLY A 133 17.71 -2.87 -1.40
C GLY A 133 16.47 -3.52 -0.78
N VAL A 134 16.13 -4.71 -1.28
CA VAL A 134 14.98 -5.51 -0.84
C VAL A 134 15.09 -5.88 0.64
N GLU A 135 16.27 -6.34 1.08
CA GLU A 135 16.50 -6.77 2.46
C GLU A 135 16.21 -5.64 3.47
N THR A 136 16.68 -4.42 3.18
CA THR A 136 16.40 -3.25 4.02
C THR A 136 14.91 -2.95 4.09
N MET A 137 14.21 -2.97 2.95
CA MET A 137 12.77 -2.70 2.88
C MET A 137 11.94 -3.76 3.60
N GLU A 138 12.31 -5.03 3.48
CA GLU A 138 11.66 -6.12 4.21
C GLU A 138 11.91 -6.04 5.71
N ARG A 139 13.15 -5.73 6.13
CA ARG A 139 13.49 -5.49 7.55
C ARG A 139 12.59 -4.38 8.11
N CYS A 140 12.52 -3.24 7.44
CA CYS A 140 11.67 -2.13 7.87
C CYS A 140 10.19 -2.50 7.91
N SER A 141 9.71 -3.28 6.94
CA SER A 141 8.33 -3.76 6.91
C SER A 141 8.02 -4.68 8.10
N ARG A 142 8.91 -5.62 8.42
CA ARG A 142 8.78 -6.50 9.61
C ARG A 142 8.80 -5.69 10.90
N THR A 143 9.74 -4.76 11.06
CA THR A 143 9.82 -3.91 12.25
C THR A 143 8.55 -3.08 12.42
N ALA A 144 8.05 -2.44 11.36
CA ALA A 144 6.80 -1.69 11.41
C ALA A 144 5.60 -2.59 11.76
N ALA A 145 5.55 -3.82 11.25
CA ALA A 145 4.49 -4.77 11.59
C ALA A 145 4.53 -5.15 13.08
N THR A 146 5.71 -5.38 13.66
CA THR A 146 5.86 -5.62 15.11
C THR A 146 5.40 -4.42 15.93
N MET A 147 5.73 -3.20 15.52
CA MET A 147 5.27 -1.99 16.19
C MET A 147 3.75 -1.84 16.16
N LEU A 148 3.12 -2.14 15.01
CA LEU A 148 1.67 -2.13 14.89
C LEU A 148 1.01 -3.20 15.76
N ALA A 149 1.59 -4.40 15.85
CA ALA A 149 1.10 -5.46 16.71
C ALA A 149 1.10 -5.03 18.18
N ARG A 150 2.23 -4.51 18.67
CA ARG A 150 2.35 -3.96 20.04
C ARG A 150 1.32 -2.85 20.28
N HIS A 151 1.19 -1.91 19.34
CA HIS A 151 0.23 -0.82 19.45
C HIS A 151 -1.23 -1.29 19.53
N ARG A 152 -1.57 -2.38 18.81
CA ARG A 152 -2.91 -3.00 18.89
C ARG A 152 -3.16 -3.68 20.22
N GLU A 153 -2.16 -4.38 20.76
CA GLU A 153 -2.26 -5.05 22.07
C GLU A 153 -2.52 -4.04 23.18
N GLU A 154 -1.83 -2.90 23.17
CA GLU A 154 -1.99 -1.81 24.15
C GLU A 154 -3.37 -1.13 24.09
N ARG A 155 -4.08 -1.22 22.95
CA ARG A 155 -5.32 -0.47 22.68
C ARG A 155 -6.52 -1.32 22.30
N LEU A 156 -6.57 -2.56 22.80
CA LEU A 156 -7.70 -3.48 22.60
C LEU A 156 -8.07 -3.67 21.12
N GLY A 157 -7.08 -3.64 20.22
CA GLY A 157 -7.25 -3.83 18.78
C GLY A 157 -7.53 -2.56 17.96
N LEU A 158 -7.73 -1.39 18.60
CA LEU A 158 -7.87 -0.11 17.89
C LEU A 158 -6.50 0.42 17.43
N VAL A 159 -6.45 1.00 16.23
CA VAL A 159 -5.21 1.55 15.65
C VAL A 159 -5.35 3.04 15.41
N GLU A 160 -4.73 3.84 16.27
CA GLU A 160 -4.59 5.28 16.07
C GLU A 160 -3.29 5.56 15.30
N TRP A 161 -3.42 5.72 13.99
CA TRP A 161 -2.27 5.89 13.09
C TRP A 161 -1.45 7.16 13.37
N SER A 162 -2.09 8.21 13.89
CA SER A 162 -1.39 9.42 14.34
C SER A 162 -0.39 9.10 15.43
N ASP A 163 -0.80 8.29 16.40
CA ASP A 163 -0.04 8.00 17.61
C ASP A 163 1.09 7.03 17.29
N LEU A 164 0.81 5.99 16.50
CA LEU A 164 1.83 5.08 15.98
C LEU A 164 2.90 5.84 15.19
N ALA A 165 2.50 6.76 14.29
CA ALA A 165 3.43 7.55 13.49
C ALA A 165 4.21 8.61 14.30
N ALA A 166 3.67 9.06 15.43
CA ALA A 166 4.32 10.02 16.32
C ALA A 166 5.38 9.37 17.23
N SER A 167 5.33 8.04 17.42
CA SER A 167 6.32 7.31 18.23
C SER A 167 7.75 7.52 17.75
N ASP A 168 8.70 7.57 18.70
CA ASP A 168 10.13 7.72 18.39
C ASP A 168 10.63 6.57 17.50
N ASP A 169 10.21 5.34 17.79
CA ASP A 169 10.52 4.15 16.99
C ASP A 169 10.09 4.33 15.52
N ALA A 170 8.89 4.86 15.27
CA ALA A 170 8.38 5.02 13.90
C ALA A 170 9.12 6.13 13.16
N ARG A 171 9.39 7.23 13.86
CA ARG A 171 10.17 8.35 13.31
C ARG A 171 11.59 7.90 12.98
N ALA A 172 12.23 7.14 13.86
CA ALA A 172 13.56 6.60 13.66
C ALA A 172 13.61 5.61 12.48
N LEU A 173 12.66 4.68 12.40
CA LEU A 173 12.58 3.71 11.32
C LEU A 173 12.42 4.38 9.94
N VAL A 174 11.54 5.37 9.84
CA VAL A 174 11.37 6.16 8.61
C VAL A 174 12.64 6.96 8.32
N ALA A 175 13.25 7.57 9.33
CA ALA A 175 14.46 8.36 9.15
C ALA A 175 15.63 7.53 8.60
N GLU A 176 15.82 6.30 9.08
CA GLU A 176 16.87 5.40 8.57
C GLU A 176 16.79 5.20 7.05
N VAL A 177 15.58 4.90 6.54
CA VAL A 177 15.38 4.68 5.10
C VAL A 177 15.57 5.96 4.31
N LEU A 178 15.09 7.10 4.81
CA LEU A 178 15.23 8.39 4.13
C LEU A 178 16.67 8.88 4.08
N VAL A 179 17.44 8.70 5.15
CA VAL A 179 18.87 9.00 5.19
C VAL A 179 19.63 8.14 4.18
N ALA A 180 19.35 6.83 4.15
CA ALA A 180 19.96 5.93 3.17
C ALA A 180 19.61 6.37 1.73
N CYS A 181 18.35 6.73 1.47
CA CYS A 181 17.92 7.21 0.15
C CYS A 181 18.60 8.51 -0.27
N ALA A 182 18.85 9.44 0.67
CA ALA A 182 19.39 10.76 0.37
C ALA A 182 20.72 10.69 -0.40
N ARG A 183 21.58 9.72 -0.04
CA ARG A 183 22.87 9.46 -0.68
C ARG A 183 22.77 9.17 -2.19
N HIS A 184 21.63 8.66 -2.66
CA HIS A 184 21.44 8.30 -4.06
C HIS A 184 21.01 9.48 -4.93
N PHE A 185 20.62 10.61 -4.33
CA PHE A 185 20.12 11.76 -5.08
C PHE A 185 21.20 12.59 -5.76
N ARG A 186 22.49 12.25 -5.68
CA ARG A 186 23.54 12.97 -6.40
C ARG A 186 23.87 12.30 -7.75
N PRO A 187 23.84 13.03 -8.90
CA PRO A 187 23.37 14.41 -9.09
C PRO A 187 21.83 14.53 -9.16
N TYR A 188 21.29 15.58 -8.54
CA TYR A 188 19.84 15.71 -8.24
C TYR A 188 18.95 15.72 -9.47
N ALA A 189 19.22 16.58 -10.46
CA ALA A 189 18.39 16.67 -11.66
C ALA A 189 18.17 15.30 -12.33
N ARG A 190 19.26 14.52 -12.50
CA ARG A 190 19.17 13.18 -13.11
C ARG A 190 18.42 12.20 -12.22
N ARG A 191 18.61 12.25 -10.89
CA ARG A 191 17.91 11.33 -9.99
C ARG A 191 16.43 11.66 -9.88
N ARG A 192 16.06 12.93 -9.91
CA ARG A 192 14.66 13.40 -9.98
C ARG A 192 13.98 12.88 -11.23
N ASP A 193 14.61 13.01 -12.39
CA ASP A 193 14.06 12.53 -13.66
C ASP A 193 13.93 11.00 -13.66
N TRP A 194 14.93 10.29 -13.12
CA TRP A 194 14.85 8.84 -12.92
C TRP A 194 13.68 8.44 -11.99
N LEU A 195 13.48 9.14 -10.88
CA LEU A 195 12.40 8.83 -9.94
C LEU A 195 11.04 9.06 -10.59
N CYS A 196 10.88 10.17 -11.31
CA CYS A 196 9.70 10.46 -12.11
C CYS A 196 9.39 9.34 -13.12
N LEU A 197 10.41 8.85 -13.84
CA LEU A 197 10.30 7.74 -14.78
C LEU A 197 9.87 6.44 -14.09
N VAL A 198 10.52 6.06 -12.98
CA VAL A 198 10.18 4.84 -12.24
C VAL A 198 8.74 4.89 -11.74
N ILE A 199 8.32 6.04 -11.20
CA ILE A 199 6.94 6.24 -10.75
C ILE A 199 5.96 6.05 -11.91
N ASN A 200 6.20 6.73 -13.04
CA ASN A 200 5.33 6.65 -14.21
C ASN A 200 5.20 5.23 -14.79
N ASN A 201 6.29 4.45 -14.76
CA ASN A 201 6.30 3.06 -15.23
C ASN A 201 5.54 2.08 -14.32
N HIS A 202 5.21 2.49 -13.09
CA HIS A 202 4.54 1.65 -12.09
C HIS A 202 3.23 2.26 -11.60
N LEU A 203 2.63 3.19 -12.36
CA LEU A 203 1.31 3.70 -12.03
C LEU A 203 0.28 2.58 -12.10
N THR A 204 -0.52 2.44 -11.05
CA THR A 204 -1.66 1.54 -11.09
C THR A 204 -2.70 2.03 -12.09
N ALA A 205 -3.55 1.13 -12.58
CA ALA A 205 -4.73 1.53 -13.34
C ALA A 205 -5.55 2.55 -12.53
N PRO A 206 -6.14 3.56 -13.19
CA PRO A 206 -6.99 4.52 -12.50
C PRO A 206 -8.24 3.82 -11.97
N LEU A 207 -8.60 4.12 -10.73
CA LEU A 207 -9.84 3.71 -10.09
C LEU A 207 -10.94 4.74 -10.37
N ARG A 208 -12.21 4.34 -10.22
CA ARG A 208 -13.37 5.24 -10.43
C ARG A 208 -13.36 6.47 -9.52
N GLU A 209 -12.70 6.36 -8.37
CA GLU A 209 -12.53 7.41 -7.37
C GLU A 209 -11.33 8.33 -7.61
N ASP A 210 -10.49 8.02 -8.60
CA ASP A 210 -9.36 8.87 -8.95
C ASP A 210 -9.85 10.10 -9.73
N ARG A 211 -9.59 11.28 -9.16
CA ARG A 211 -10.02 12.56 -9.74
C ARG A 211 -9.34 12.86 -11.09
N ASP A 212 -8.12 12.37 -11.27
CA ASP A 212 -7.37 12.51 -12.53
C ASP A 212 -6.85 11.14 -13.00
N PRO A 213 -7.60 10.46 -13.88
CA PRO A 213 -7.18 9.21 -14.50
C PRO A 213 -5.97 9.35 -15.44
N ALA A 214 -5.72 10.55 -15.97
CA ALA A 214 -4.62 10.85 -16.87
C ALA A 214 -3.34 11.25 -16.13
N TRP A 215 -3.41 11.43 -14.81
CA TRP A 215 -2.29 11.89 -13.99
C TRP A 215 -0.98 11.16 -14.31
N ARG A 216 0.08 11.96 -14.41
CA ARG A 216 1.47 11.51 -14.55
C ARG A 216 2.32 12.24 -13.52
N CYS A 217 3.32 11.55 -13.02
CA CYS A 217 4.34 12.17 -12.21
C CYS A 217 5.15 13.13 -13.09
N THR A 218 5.39 14.33 -12.58
CA THR A 218 6.26 15.34 -13.18
C THR A 218 7.44 15.62 -12.24
N PRO A 219 8.52 16.25 -12.71
CA PRO A 219 9.61 16.69 -11.84
C PRO A 219 9.14 17.54 -10.65
N GLU A 220 8.18 18.43 -10.85
CA GLU A 220 7.63 19.30 -9.81
C GLU A 220 6.84 18.50 -8.75
N ALA A 221 6.14 17.45 -9.19
CA ALA A 221 5.46 16.52 -8.28
C ALA A 221 6.48 15.74 -7.43
N VAL A 222 7.62 15.33 -8.01
CA VAL A 222 8.72 14.73 -7.26
C VAL A 222 9.27 15.72 -6.23
N ASP A 223 9.50 16.97 -6.63
CA ASP A 223 10.06 18.00 -5.73
C ASP A 223 9.11 18.30 -4.56
N ALA A 224 7.80 18.39 -4.84
CA ALA A 224 6.78 18.55 -3.81
C ALA A 224 6.75 17.35 -2.84
N MET A 225 6.82 16.13 -3.37
CA MET A 225 6.85 14.90 -2.57
C MET A 225 8.12 14.82 -1.69
N LEU A 226 9.30 15.05 -2.27
CA LEU A 226 10.57 15.03 -1.54
C LEU A 226 10.63 16.11 -0.47
N ARG A 227 10.10 17.31 -0.75
CA ARG A 227 10.02 18.40 0.24
C ARG A 227 9.19 17.96 1.45
N ALA A 228 7.99 17.42 1.22
CA ALA A 228 7.15 16.93 2.30
C ALA A 228 7.77 15.73 3.05
N LEU A 229 8.46 14.84 2.35
CA LEU A 229 9.09 13.66 2.92
C LEU A 229 10.27 14.01 3.85
N TYR A 230 11.09 14.99 3.47
CA TYR A 230 12.28 15.42 4.21
C TYR A 230 12.03 16.64 5.13
N GLU A 231 10.83 17.23 5.12
CA GLU A 231 10.45 18.33 6.00
C GLU A 231 10.81 18.13 7.49
N PRO A 232 10.61 16.93 8.09
CA PRO A 232 11.02 16.70 9.47
C PRO A 232 12.53 16.86 9.71
N PHE A 233 13.38 16.50 8.72
CA PHE A 233 14.83 16.74 8.81
C PHE A 233 15.13 18.22 8.72
N ARG A 234 14.46 18.96 7.84
CA ARG A 234 14.61 20.41 7.71
C ARG A 234 14.30 21.12 9.03
N LEU A 235 13.19 20.75 9.68
CA LEU A 235 12.78 21.31 10.98
C LEU A 235 13.75 20.93 12.10
N ALA A 236 14.18 19.67 12.14
CA ALA A 236 15.15 19.20 13.13
C ALA A 236 16.51 19.90 12.98
N LEU A 237 17.01 20.08 11.75
CA LEU A 237 18.29 20.76 11.49
C LEU A 237 18.25 22.26 11.79
N ALA A 238 17.07 22.89 11.72
CA ALA A 238 16.87 24.30 12.09
C ALA A 238 16.68 24.53 13.60
N SER A 239 16.63 23.47 14.40
CA SER A 239 16.43 23.52 15.86
C SER A 239 17.48 22.67 16.59
N ASP A 240 17.45 22.69 17.92
CA ASP A 240 18.31 21.83 18.75
C ASP A 240 18.02 20.32 18.55
N GLY A 241 16.92 19.97 17.87
CA GLY A 241 16.59 18.60 17.45
C GLY A 241 17.60 17.98 16.47
N GLY A 242 18.51 18.77 15.91
CA GLY A 242 19.61 18.30 15.09
C GLY A 242 20.63 17.44 15.85
N LEU A 243 20.70 17.57 17.19
CA LEU A 243 21.61 16.77 18.01
C LEU A 243 21.28 15.27 17.97
N GLY A 244 20.00 14.89 18.15
CA GLY A 244 19.58 13.49 18.11
C GLY A 244 19.75 12.83 16.73
N LEU A 245 19.71 13.61 15.65
CA LEU A 245 20.04 13.12 14.30
C LEU A 245 21.54 12.88 14.14
N ARG A 246 22.39 13.78 14.62
CA ARG A 246 23.85 13.66 14.55
C ARG A 246 24.42 12.56 15.45
N GLU A 247 23.75 12.24 16.55
CA GLU A 247 24.10 11.08 17.39
C GLU A 247 23.80 9.74 16.69
N ARG A 248 22.78 9.71 15.81
CA ARG A 248 22.30 8.48 15.16
C ARG A 248 22.92 8.23 13.79
N PHE A 249 23.27 9.27 13.06
CA PHE A 249 23.72 9.18 11.67
C PHE A 249 25.13 9.75 11.50
N THR A 250 25.86 9.24 10.52
CA THR A 250 27.23 9.70 10.26
C THR A 250 27.26 11.12 9.69
N GLU A 251 28.39 11.82 9.77
CA GLU A 251 28.54 13.13 9.13
C GLU A 251 28.26 13.07 7.61
N ALA A 252 28.67 11.98 6.95
CA ALA A 252 28.40 11.78 5.52
C ALA A 252 26.90 11.59 5.22
N ASP A 253 26.15 10.96 6.12
CA ASP A 253 24.69 10.86 6.02
C ASP A 253 24.02 12.23 6.11
N MET A 254 24.43 13.00 7.11
CA MET A 254 23.85 14.31 7.36
C MET A 254 24.17 15.28 6.22
N ALA A 255 25.39 15.22 5.67
CA ALA A 255 25.77 15.96 4.47
C ALA A 255 24.87 15.60 3.27
N ALA A 256 24.61 14.31 3.02
CA ALA A 256 23.74 13.89 1.92
C ALA A 256 22.29 14.39 2.08
N VAL A 257 21.76 14.40 3.31
CA VAL A 257 20.43 14.95 3.60
C VAL A 257 20.42 16.48 3.39
N GLN A 258 21.44 17.19 3.84
CA GLN A 258 21.57 18.64 3.66
C GLN A 258 21.68 19.03 2.19
N ASP A 259 22.50 18.32 1.41
CA ASP A 259 22.64 18.51 -0.04
C ASP A 259 21.27 18.36 -0.72
N LEU A 260 20.54 17.27 -0.42
CA LEU A 260 19.21 17.04 -0.96
C LEU A 260 18.21 18.13 -0.57
N LEU A 261 18.23 18.58 0.69
CA LEU A 261 17.36 19.66 1.15
C LEU A 261 17.64 20.99 0.45
N ALA A 262 18.92 21.29 0.15
CA ALA A 262 19.31 22.47 -0.60
C ALA A 262 18.82 22.42 -2.05
N ASP A 263 18.94 21.25 -2.68
CA ASP A 263 18.50 21.01 -4.05
C ASP A 263 16.96 21.09 -4.20
N VAL A 264 16.21 20.48 -3.27
CA VAL A 264 14.72 20.48 -3.26
C VAL A 264 14.14 21.84 -2.83
N GLY A 265 14.92 22.61 -2.06
CA GLY A 265 14.55 23.92 -1.51
C GLY A 265 14.63 25.08 -2.51
N HIS A 266 15.40 24.93 -3.60
CA HIS A 266 15.38 25.92 -4.68
C HIS A 266 14.14 25.69 -5.57
N PRO A 267 13.26 26.68 -5.76
CA PRO A 267 12.35 26.63 -6.90
C PRO A 267 13.23 26.58 -8.15
N ALA A 268 13.04 25.57 -8.99
CA ALA A 268 13.74 25.45 -10.26
C ALA A 268 13.62 26.78 -10.99
N MET A 269 14.74 27.51 -11.11
CA MET A 269 14.82 28.71 -11.92
C MET A 269 14.56 28.25 -13.36
N GLN A 270 13.35 28.51 -13.84
CA GLN A 270 12.98 28.20 -15.22
C GLN A 270 13.96 28.92 -16.15
N PRO A 271 14.62 28.21 -17.09
CA PRO A 271 15.34 28.91 -18.14
C PRO A 271 14.31 29.71 -18.96
N ALA A 272 14.62 31.00 -19.15
CA ALA A 272 13.87 31.92 -20.00
C ALA A 272 13.88 31.49 -21.47
#